data_AF-A0A0G2FYG5-F1
#
_entry.id   AF-A0A0G2FYG5-F1
#
_cell.length_a   1.000
_cell.length_b   1.000
_cell.length_c   1.000
_cell.angle_alpha   90.00
_cell.angle_beta   90.00
_cell.angle_gamma   90.00
#
_symmetry.space_group_name_H-M   'P 1'
#
loop_
_entity.id
_entity.type
_entity.pdbx_description
1 polymer ?
#
loop_
_entity_poly.entity_id
_entity_poly.type
_entity_poly.pdbx_seq_one_letter_code
_entity_poly.pdbx_strand_id
1 'polypeptide(L)'
;MSWVLQLYTPLSSLVYLHEYVVDSGVTFAFDHFGHTLVGSKTNVSMNTYDPYRTPGFRELIDLVQKKIMFVKISGPYRDSNQAPLYEDMRVVAETLINAGSDMVVYGSDWPHTKSKEGNDPVGGRLKEQDFQHISDAALVEITKDWAGSDAQIQRLFVDNPRRLWQRYEDS
;
A
#
# COMPACT_ATOMS: atom_id res chain seq x y z
N MET A 1 -6.65 -11.60 21.64
CA MET A 1 -5.69 -10.96 20.71
C MET A 1 -5.56 -11.81 19.45
N SER A 2 -6.05 -11.33 18.31
CA SER A 2 -5.75 -11.98 17.02
C SER A 2 -4.59 -11.25 16.35
N TRP A 3 -3.55 -11.98 15.98
CA TRP A 3 -2.42 -11.41 15.25
C TRP A 3 -2.81 -11.05 13.81
N VAL A 4 -2.15 -10.04 13.26
CA VAL A 4 -2.26 -9.66 11.85
C VAL A 4 -1.00 -10.12 11.11
N LEU A 5 -1.17 -10.77 9.97
CA LEU A 5 -0.04 -11.11 9.09
C LEU A 5 0.15 -10.02 8.03
N GLN A 6 1.28 -9.31 8.10
CA GLN A 6 1.62 -8.28 7.13
C GLN A 6 2.43 -8.86 5.97
N LEU A 7 2.02 -8.57 4.74
CA LEU A 7 2.62 -9.08 3.52
C LEU A 7 3.30 -7.95 2.74
N TYR A 8 4.57 -8.16 2.41
CA TYR A 8 5.26 -7.41 1.37
C TYR A 8 5.90 -8.40 0.40
N THR A 9 5.16 -8.71 -0.67
CA THR A 9 5.52 -9.70 -1.70
C THR A 9 5.12 -9.14 -3.06
N PRO A 10 5.56 -9.72 -4.19
CA PRO A 10 5.01 -9.36 -5.49
C PRO A 10 3.50 -9.57 -5.50
N LEU A 11 2.73 -8.58 -5.97
CA LEU A 11 1.26 -8.63 -6.02
C LEU A 11 0.73 -9.91 -6.69
N SER A 12 1.42 -10.36 -7.74
CA SER A 12 1.12 -11.57 -8.50
C SER A 12 1.10 -12.85 -7.67
N SER A 13 1.69 -12.85 -6.47
CA SER A 13 1.61 -13.97 -5.53
C SER A 13 0.15 -14.24 -5.12
N LEU A 14 -0.72 -13.22 -5.09
CA LEU A 14 -2.14 -13.39 -4.75
C LEU A 14 -2.91 -14.24 -5.76
N VAL A 15 -2.47 -14.33 -7.02
CA VAL A 15 -3.06 -15.24 -8.01
C VAL A 15 -3.05 -16.69 -7.53
N TYR A 16 -2.03 -17.06 -6.74
CA TYR A 16 -1.87 -18.42 -6.20
C TYR A 16 -2.27 -18.53 -4.73
N LEU A 17 -2.17 -17.44 -3.97
CA LEU A 17 -2.41 -17.43 -2.53
C LEU A 17 -3.86 -17.11 -2.16
N HIS A 18 -4.68 -16.62 -3.09
CA HIS A 18 -6.02 -16.13 -2.81
C HIS A 18 -6.87 -17.10 -1.99
N GLU A 19 -7.04 -18.35 -2.44
CA GLU A 19 -7.85 -19.35 -1.74
C GLU A 19 -7.31 -19.65 -0.34
N TYR A 20 -5.98 -19.78 -0.20
CA TYR A 20 -5.34 -20.00 1.10
C TYR A 20 -5.54 -18.82 2.05
N VAL A 21 -5.50 -17.58 1.55
CA VAL A 21 -5.77 -16.38 2.34
C VAL A 21 -7.23 -16.41 2.83
N VAL A 22 -8.18 -16.73 1.94
CA VAL A 22 -9.61 -16.82 2.29
C VAL A 22 -9.87 -17.88 3.37
N ASP A 23 -9.26 -19.06 3.24
CA ASP A 23 -9.51 -20.19 4.14
C ASP A 23 -8.75 -20.11 5.47
N SER A 24 -7.71 -19.26 5.56
CA SER A 24 -6.84 -19.21 6.75
C SER A 24 -7.53 -18.72 8.03
N GLY A 25 -8.61 -17.94 7.92
CA GLY A 25 -9.22 -17.24 9.06
C GLY A 25 -8.33 -16.16 9.68
N VAL A 26 -7.20 -15.80 9.05
CA VAL A 26 -6.27 -14.77 9.52
C VAL A 26 -6.60 -13.42 8.89
N THR A 27 -6.44 -12.34 9.66
CA THR A 27 -6.48 -10.97 9.12
C THR A 27 -5.12 -10.61 8.52
N PHE A 28 -5.12 -10.10 7.29
CA PHE A 28 -3.90 -9.69 6.60
C PHE A 28 -3.82 -8.18 6.42
N ALA A 29 -2.60 -7.68 6.24
CA ALA A 29 -2.34 -6.33 5.75
C ALA A 29 -1.32 -6.38 4.61
N PHE A 30 -1.66 -5.91 3.42
CA PHE A 30 -0.73 -5.81 2.30
C PHE A 30 -0.07 -4.43 2.29
N ASP A 31 1.25 -4.40 2.29
CA ASP A 31 2.03 -3.17 2.33
C ASP A 31 2.08 -2.42 0.99
N HIS A 32 2.35 -1.11 1.08
CA HIS A 32 2.73 -0.25 -0.04
C HIS A 32 1.79 -0.35 -1.26
N PHE A 33 0.49 -0.11 -1.08
CA PHE A 33 -0.49 -0.17 -2.18
C PHE A 33 -0.57 -1.54 -2.88
N GLY A 34 -0.16 -2.61 -2.20
CA GLY A 34 -0.02 -3.94 -2.84
C GLY A 34 1.21 -4.06 -3.73
N HIS A 35 2.15 -3.12 -3.68
CA HIS A 35 3.25 -2.94 -4.62
C HIS A 35 2.76 -2.84 -6.08
N THR A 36 1.66 -2.11 -6.28
CA THR A 36 1.03 -1.91 -7.59
C THR A 36 1.82 -0.85 -8.37
N LEU A 37 2.77 -1.30 -9.18
CA LEU A 37 3.59 -0.42 -10.01
C LEU A 37 2.72 0.35 -11.02
N VAL A 38 2.99 1.65 -11.18
CA VAL A 38 2.28 2.51 -12.13
C VAL A 38 3.15 2.87 -13.35
N GLY A 39 2.56 3.60 -14.30
CA GLY A 39 3.16 3.89 -15.61
C GLY A 39 4.59 4.45 -15.52
N SER A 40 4.85 5.36 -14.56
CA SER A 40 6.17 5.96 -14.39
C SER A 40 7.24 4.99 -13.88
N LYS A 41 6.89 3.88 -13.21
CA LYS A 41 7.81 2.80 -12.83
C LYS A 41 7.94 1.71 -13.90
N THR A 42 6.89 1.49 -14.68
CA THR A 42 6.86 0.45 -15.73
C THR A 42 7.33 0.95 -17.10
N ASN A 43 7.66 2.24 -17.22
CA ASN A 43 7.94 2.94 -18.48
C ASN A 43 6.81 2.84 -19.50
N VAL A 44 5.58 2.64 -19.02
CA VAL A 44 4.37 2.66 -19.86
C VAL A 44 3.85 4.10 -19.88
N SER A 45 4.02 4.79 -21.00
CA SER A 45 3.69 6.21 -21.16
C SER A 45 2.18 6.51 -21.29
N MET A 46 1.31 5.53 -21.05
CA MET A 46 -0.13 5.77 -21.14
C MET A 46 -0.61 6.47 -19.86
N ASN A 47 -1.26 7.63 -20.02
CA ASN A 47 -1.87 8.42 -18.94
C ASN A 47 -3.03 7.71 -18.20
N THR A 48 -3.30 6.43 -18.52
CA THR A 48 -4.42 5.64 -18.04
C THR A 48 -3.95 4.24 -17.68
N TYR A 49 -2.96 4.13 -16.80
CA TYR A 49 -2.60 2.82 -16.24
C TYR A 49 -3.79 2.29 -15.42
N ASP A 50 -4.46 1.27 -15.95
CA ASP A 50 -5.51 0.55 -15.27
C ASP A 50 -4.88 -0.46 -14.29
N PRO A 51 -5.02 -0.27 -12.96
CA PRO A 51 -4.38 -1.14 -11.98
C PRO A 51 -4.86 -2.59 -12.07
N TYR A 52 -6.06 -2.84 -12.60
CA TYR A 52 -6.61 -4.18 -12.82
C TYR A 52 -5.86 -5.00 -13.88
N ARG A 53 -4.95 -4.37 -14.63
CA ARG A 53 -4.01 -5.07 -15.53
C ARG A 53 -2.80 -5.66 -14.81
N THR A 54 -2.55 -5.24 -13.57
CA THR A 54 -1.48 -5.81 -12.75
C THR A 54 -1.91 -7.19 -12.24
N PRO A 55 -1.16 -8.28 -12.52
CA PRO A 55 -1.49 -9.60 -12.01
C PRO A 55 -1.57 -9.59 -10.47
N GLY A 56 -2.64 -10.16 -9.90
CA GLY A 56 -2.90 -10.15 -8.47
C GLY A 56 -3.77 -8.98 -7.97
N PHE A 57 -3.98 -7.94 -8.78
CA PHE A 57 -4.76 -6.77 -8.33
C PHE A 57 -6.25 -7.09 -8.17
N ARG A 58 -6.81 -7.95 -9.03
CA ARG A 58 -8.21 -8.39 -8.91
C ARG A 58 -8.44 -9.18 -7.63
N GLU A 59 -7.50 -10.06 -7.31
CA GLU A 59 -7.48 -10.87 -6.10
C GLU A 59 -7.35 -9.99 -4.85
N LEU A 60 -6.50 -8.96 -4.90
CA LEU A 60 -6.40 -7.97 -3.81
C LEU A 60 -7.73 -7.25 -3.57
N ILE A 61 -8.38 -6.77 -4.64
CA ILE A 61 -9.67 -6.07 -4.55
C ILE A 61 -10.76 -6.98 -3.98
N ASP A 62 -10.83 -8.23 -4.42
CA ASP A 62 -11.77 -9.21 -3.86
C ASP A 62 -11.52 -9.47 -2.37
N LEU A 63 -10.26 -9.64 -1.94
CA LEU A 63 -9.90 -9.84 -0.53
C LEU A 63 -10.21 -8.62 0.34
N VAL A 64 -10.03 -7.41 -0.21
CA VAL A 64 -10.44 -6.14 0.43
C VAL A 64 -11.96 -6.08 0.59
N GLN A 65 -12.72 -6.43 -0.45
CA GLN A 65 -14.19 -6.44 -0.41
C GLN A 65 -14.73 -7.48 0.58
N LYS A 66 -14.08 -8.65 0.68
CA LYS A 66 -14.38 -9.70 1.66
C LYS A 66 -13.98 -9.35 3.10
N LYS A 67 -13.33 -8.19 3.32
CA LYS A 67 -12.83 -7.73 4.63
C LYS A 67 -11.76 -8.62 5.26
N ILE A 68 -11.00 -9.35 4.44
CA ILE A 68 -9.95 -10.26 4.89
C ILE A 68 -8.57 -9.57 4.86
N MET A 69 -8.37 -8.70 3.87
CA MET A 69 -7.10 -8.03 3.63
C MET A 69 -7.24 -6.52 3.75
N PHE A 70 -6.53 -5.95 4.72
CA PHE A 70 -6.26 -4.52 4.74
C PHE A 70 -5.17 -4.17 3.72
N VAL A 71 -5.18 -2.93 3.26
CA VAL A 71 -4.07 -2.38 2.45
C VAL A 71 -3.50 -1.15 3.13
N LYS A 72 -2.18 -1.13 3.29
CA LYS A 72 -1.45 0.02 3.80
C LYS A 72 -0.99 0.89 2.65
N ILE A 73 -1.62 2.05 2.48
CA ILE A 73 -1.15 3.07 1.53
C ILE A 73 0.02 3.82 2.17
N SER A 74 1.22 3.57 1.65
CA SER A 74 2.47 4.03 2.26
C SER A 74 3.61 4.03 1.25
N GLY A 75 4.51 5.01 1.34
CA GLY A 75 5.71 5.10 0.50
C GLY A 75 5.43 5.06 -1.02
N PRO A 76 4.61 5.98 -1.58
CA PRO A 76 4.25 5.95 -3.01
C PRO A 76 5.46 6.04 -3.97
N TYR A 77 6.60 6.58 -3.51
CA TYR A 77 7.88 6.59 -4.24
C TYR A 77 8.45 5.18 -4.52
N ARG A 78 7.94 4.14 -3.86
CA ARG A 78 8.29 2.75 -4.17
C ARG A 78 7.69 2.29 -5.50
N ASP A 79 6.52 2.82 -5.85
CA ASP A 79 5.68 2.37 -6.97
C ASP A 79 5.51 3.42 -8.07
N SER A 80 5.96 4.66 -7.82
CA SER A 80 5.92 5.80 -8.76
C SER A 80 7.26 6.56 -8.81
N ASN A 81 7.55 7.16 -9.97
CA ASN A 81 8.62 8.13 -10.19
C ASN A 81 8.12 9.58 -10.32
N GLN A 82 6.81 9.85 -10.21
CA GLN A 82 6.23 11.19 -10.38
C GLN A 82 6.29 12.04 -9.10
N ALA A 83 7.46 12.10 -8.46
CA ALA A 83 7.67 12.97 -7.32
C ALA A 83 7.41 14.45 -7.66
N PRO A 84 6.97 15.28 -6.71
CA PRO A 84 6.71 14.95 -5.31
C PRO A 84 5.26 14.51 -5.02
N LEU A 85 4.36 14.57 -6.00
CA LEU A 85 2.93 14.32 -5.80
C LEU A 85 2.52 12.87 -6.01
N TYR A 86 3.27 12.13 -6.84
CA TYR A 86 2.99 10.73 -7.19
C TYR A 86 1.58 10.55 -7.76
N GLU A 87 1.16 11.47 -8.64
CA GLU A 87 -0.24 11.57 -9.11
C GLU A 87 -0.70 10.30 -9.84
N ASP A 88 0.21 9.56 -10.47
CA ASP A 88 -0.09 8.27 -11.09
C ASP A 88 -0.43 7.16 -10.08
N MET A 89 -0.15 7.32 -8.78
CA MET A 89 -0.65 6.44 -7.72
C MET A 89 -2.07 6.77 -7.27
N ARG A 90 -2.62 7.94 -7.60
CA ARG A 90 -3.97 8.35 -7.20
C ARG A 90 -5.02 7.32 -7.59
N VAL A 91 -4.97 6.85 -8.83
CA VAL A 91 -5.91 5.83 -9.34
C VAL A 91 -5.86 4.54 -8.53
N VAL A 92 -4.67 4.13 -8.08
CA VAL A 92 -4.49 2.93 -7.25
C VAL A 92 -5.10 3.18 -5.86
N ALA A 93 -4.78 4.31 -5.24
CA ALA A 93 -5.30 4.69 -3.92
C ALA A 93 -6.83 4.79 -3.91
N GLU A 94 -7.41 5.52 -4.87
CA GLU A 94 -8.85 5.68 -5.00
C GLU A 94 -9.55 4.35 -5.29
N THR A 95 -8.95 3.48 -6.13
CA THR A 95 -9.53 2.15 -6.40
C THR A 95 -9.59 1.28 -5.15
N LEU A 96 -8.53 1.27 -4.33
CA LEU A 96 -8.49 0.55 -3.06
C LEU A 96 -9.49 1.11 -2.04
N ILE A 97 -9.54 2.43 -1.90
CA ILE A 97 -10.47 3.14 -1.00
C ILE A 97 -11.91 2.88 -1.40
N ASN A 98 -12.22 2.93 -2.69
CA ASN A 98 -13.57 2.67 -3.20
C ASN A 98 -13.98 1.20 -3.05
N ALA A 99 -13.04 0.26 -3.17
CA ALA A 99 -13.30 -1.16 -2.97
C ALA A 99 -13.58 -1.52 -1.49
N GLY A 100 -12.92 -0.83 -0.55
CA GLY A 100 -13.10 -1.08 0.88
C GLY A 100 -12.59 0.07 1.73
N SER A 101 -13.42 1.10 1.89
CA SER A 101 -13.10 2.33 2.61
C SER A 101 -12.68 2.12 4.08
N ASP A 102 -13.17 1.05 4.70
CA ASP A 102 -12.83 0.59 6.05
C ASP A 102 -11.60 -0.32 6.09
N MET A 103 -11.05 -0.76 4.96
CA MET A 103 -9.94 -1.71 4.85
C MET A 103 -8.62 -1.08 4.43
N VAL A 104 -8.53 0.25 4.39
CA VAL A 104 -7.30 0.96 3.99
C VAL A 104 -6.73 1.74 5.17
N VAL A 105 -5.42 1.62 5.40
CA VAL A 105 -4.70 2.33 6.48
C VAL A 105 -3.53 3.13 5.90
N TYR A 106 -3.13 4.20 6.57
CA TYR A 106 -1.96 4.99 6.21
C TYR A 106 -0.68 4.51 6.92
N GLY A 107 0.47 4.66 6.24
CA GLY A 107 1.79 4.65 6.89
C GLY A 107 2.77 5.57 6.16
N SER A 108 3.68 6.23 6.88
CA SER A 108 4.67 7.12 6.26
C SER A 108 5.74 6.39 5.46
N ASP A 109 6.04 5.15 5.87
CA ASP A 109 7.22 4.41 5.42
C ASP A 109 8.55 5.10 5.83
N TRP A 110 8.54 5.84 6.95
CA TRP A 110 9.76 6.31 7.59
C TRP A 110 10.64 5.11 8.02
N PRO A 111 11.99 5.17 7.90
CA PRO A 111 12.85 6.30 7.56
C PRO A 111 13.11 6.50 6.05
N HIS A 112 12.22 6.04 5.18
CA HIS A 112 12.32 6.21 3.73
C HIS A 112 13.59 5.60 3.13
N THR A 113 13.82 4.32 3.45
CA THR A 113 14.94 3.55 2.88
C THR A 113 14.83 3.44 1.37
N LYS A 114 15.97 3.39 0.66
CA LYS A 114 15.99 3.06 -0.77
C LYS A 114 15.61 1.60 -0.97
N SER A 115 14.94 1.30 -2.09
CA SER A 115 14.52 -0.05 -2.45
C SER A 115 15.66 -0.83 -3.15
N LYS A 116 15.32 -1.76 -4.07
CA LYS A 116 16.27 -2.63 -4.81
C LYS A 116 17.42 -1.86 -5.47
N GLU A 117 17.19 -0.62 -5.88
CA GLU A 117 18.19 0.23 -6.55
C GLU A 117 19.42 0.52 -5.69
N GLY A 118 19.30 0.47 -4.35
CA GLY A 118 20.44 0.57 -3.43
C GLY A 118 21.09 -0.78 -3.08
N ASN A 119 20.39 -1.89 -3.29
CA ASN A 119 20.81 -3.23 -2.89
C ASN A 119 21.49 -4.00 -4.05
N ASP A 120 22.34 -3.33 -4.83
CA ASP A 120 23.14 -3.98 -5.86
C ASP A 120 23.90 -5.19 -5.24
N PRO A 121 23.75 -6.40 -5.81
CA PRO A 121 24.49 -7.59 -5.37
C PRO A 121 26.00 -7.37 -5.32
N VAL A 122 26.54 -6.50 -6.18
CA VAL A 122 27.95 -6.13 -6.24
C VAL A 122 28.19 -4.91 -5.35
N GLY A 123 28.49 -5.18 -4.08
CA GLY A 123 29.05 -4.19 -3.16
C GLY A 123 28.06 -3.16 -2.58
N GLY A 124 26.75 -3.25 -2.87
CA GLY A 124 25.72 -2.35 -2.32
C GLY A 124 25.07 -2.87 -1.03
N ARG A 125 24.90 -4.20 -0.88
CA ARG A 125 24.14 -4.81 0.23
C ARG A 125 24.74 -4.63 1.64
N LEU A 126 26.06 -4.40 1.71
CA LEU A 126 26.80 -4.18 2.97
C LEU A 126 27.25 -2.72 3.14
N LYS A 127 26.89 -1.84 2.21
CA LYS A 127 27.16 -0.41 2.33
C LYS A 127 25.94 0.26 2.92
N GLU A 128 26.21 1.11 3.92
CA GLU A 128 25.20 2.04 4.43
C GLU A 128 24.66 2.89 3.28
N GLN A 129 23.36 3.11 3.28
CA GLN A 129 22.66 3.89 2.27
C GLN A 129 22.01 5.09 2.94
N ASP A 130 22.10 6.24 2.28
CA ASP A 130 21.38 7.42 2.69
C ASP A 130 19.86 7.19 2.59
N PHE A 131 19.14 7.70 3.58
CA PHE A 131 17.69 7.80 3.54
C PHE A 131 17.24 8.74 2.43
N GLN A 132 16.06 8.49 1.87
CA GLN A 132 15.45 9.38 0.89
C GLN A 132 14.92 10.64 1.59
N HIS A 133 15.18 11.81 1.00
CA HIS A 133 14.67 13.09 1.49
C HIS A 133 13.21 13.28 1.06
N ILE A 134 12.30 12.56 1.71
CA ILE A 134 10.86 12.65 1.49
C ILE A 134 10.22 13.47 2.61
N SER A 135 9.26 14.32 2.26
CA SER A 135 8.49 15.08 3.24
C SER A 135 7.29 14.26 3.72
N ASP A 136 7.33 13.78 4.96
CA ASP A 136 6.20 13.11 5.61
C ASP A 136 4.92 13.96 5.58
N ALA A 137 5.06 15.27 5.81
CA ALA A 137 3.94 16.20 5.76
C ALA A 137 3.30 16.24 4.36
N ALA A 138 4.11 16.23 3.30
CA ALA A 138 3.59 16.18 1.93
C ALA A 138 2.88 14.85 1.64
N LEU A 139 3.42 13.72 2.13
CA LEU A 139 2.77 12.40 2.00
C LEU A 139 1.40 12.35 2.71
N VAL A 140 1.29 12.98 3.88
CA VAL A 140 0.00 13.11 4.59
C VAL A 140 -1.00 13.94 3.77
N GLU A 141 -0.57 15.06 3.20
CA GLU A 141 -1.49 15.92 2.43
C GLU A 141 -1.97 15.27 1.13
N ILE A 142 -1.11 14.60 0.36
CA ILE A 142 -1.55 13.89 -0.86
C ILE A 142 -2.49 12.72 -0.52
N THR A 143 -2.26 12.01 0.59
CA THR A 143 -3.13 10.88 0.97
C THR A 143 -4.48 11.35 1.50
N LYS A 144 -4.55 12.53 2.12
CA LYS A 144 -5.83 13.19 2.43
C LYS A 144 -6.58 13.61 1.17
N ASP A 145 -5.88 14.15 0.15
CA ASP A 145 -6.50 14.48 -1.14
C ASP A 145 -7.11 13.23 -1.80
N TRP A 146 -6.37 12.12 -1.86
CA TRP A 146 -6.86 10.86 -2.41
C TRP A 146 -8.02 10.24 -1.60
N ALA A 147 -8.08 10.50 -0.29
CA ALA A 147 -9.22 10.08 0.53
C ALA A 147 -10.51 10.83 0.18
N GLY A 148 -10.41 12.05 -0.35
CA GLY A 148 -11.52 12.81 -0.95
C GLY A 148 -12.62 13.29 0.02
N SER A 149 -12.56 12.94 1.31
CA SER A 149 -13.51 13.40 2.32
C SER A 149 -12.97 13.27 3.75
N ASP A 150 -13.43 14.13 4.66
CA ASP A 150 -13.07 14.07 6.09
C ASP A 150 -13.45 12.74 6.74
N ALA A 151 -14.58 12.15 6.33
CA ALA A 151 -15.01 10.85 6.81
C ALA A 151 -14.01 9.75 6.42
N GLN A 152 -13.47 9.80 5.20
CA GLN A 152 -12.49 8.82 4.76
C GLN A 152 -11.10 9.08 5.36
N ILE A 153 -10.72 10.34 5.59
CA ILE A 153 -9.52 10.71 6.32
C ILE A 153 -9.57 10.13 7.74
N GLN A 154 -10.70 10.29 8.44
CA GLN A 154 -10.92 9.73 9.77
C GLN A 154 -10.75 8.19 9.78
N ARG A 155 -11.33 7.49 8.80
CA ARG A 155 -11.15 6.04 8.66
C ARG A 155 -9.69 5.66 8.44
N LEU A 156 -9.04 6.31 7.49
CA LEU A 156 -7.68 6.01 7.06
C LEU A 156 -6.64 6.17 8.18
N PHE A 157 -6.75 7.24 8.97
CA PHE A 157 -5.77 7.59 10.00
C PHE A 157 -6.15 7.13 11.41
N VAL A 158 -7.42 6.81 11.69
CA VAL A 158 -7.89 6.54 13.05
C VAL A 158 -8.68 5.24 13.15
N ASP A 159 -9.81 5.13 12.46
CA ASP A 159 -10.76 4.03 12.75
C ASP A 159 -10.25 2.68 12.23
N ASN A 160 -9.77 2.64 10.99
CA ASN A 160 -9.23 1.43 10.36
C ASN A 160 -7.97 0.92 11.09
N PRO A 161 -6.95 1.74 11.42
CA PRO A 161 -5.79 1.26 12.16
C PRO A 161 -6.14 0.82 13.58
N ARG A 162 -7.12 1.44 14.25
CA ARG A 162 -7.62 0.97 15.57
C ARG A 162 -8.22 -0.42 15.47
N ARG A 163 -9.01 -0.69 14.43
CA ARG A 163 -9.62 -2.00 14.19
C ARG A 163 -8.58 -3.04 13.79
N LEU A 164 -7.63 -2.68 12.93
CA LEU A 164 -6.59 -3.58 12.44
C LEU A 164 -5.69 -4.08 13.57
N TRP A 165 -5.18 -3.17 14.39
CA TRP A 165 -4.20 -3.50 15.45
C TRP A 165 -4.80 -3.57 16.86
N GLN A 166 -6.14 -3.58 16.97
CA GLN A 166 -6.88 -3.81 18.22
C GLN A 166 -6.38 -2.99 19.42
N ARG A 167 -6.06 -1.70 19.20
CA ARG A 167 -5.32 -0.90 20.20
C ARG A 167 -6.11 -0.59 21.50
N TYR A 168 -7.37 -1.01 21.66
CA TYR A 168 -8.20 -0.63 22.83
C TYR A 168 -9.29 -1.61 23.27
N GLU A 169 -9.16 -2.94 23.08
CA GLU A 169 -10.19 -3.87 23.58
C GLU A 169 -10.04 -4.29 25.05
N ASP A 170 -9.02 -3.81 25.77
CA ASP A 170 -8.89 -4.01 27.23
C ASP A 170 -8.68 -2.68 27.96
N SER A 171 -9.77 -2.02 28.37
CA SER A 171 -9.80 -1.03 29.46
C SER A 171 -11.15 -0.95 30.12
#